data_AF-A0A212SET7-F1
#
_entry.id   AF-A0A212SET7-F1
#
_cell.length_a   1.000
_cell.length_b   1.000
_cell.length_c   1.000
_cell.angle_alpha   90.00
_cell.angle_beta   90.00
_cell.angle_gamma   90.00
#
_symmetry.space_group_name_H-M   'P 1'
#
loop_
_entity.id
_entity.type
_entity.pdbx_description
1 polymer ?
#
loop_
_entity_poly.entity_id
_entity_poly.type
_entity_poly.pdbx_seq_one_letter_code
_entity_poly.pdbx_strand_id
1 'polypeptide(L)' 'MSPDEYRSAFGLKADYPIVAPNYSEQRSALAKSAGLGRKPAEPEPVKKAAPKKHAAKKAAPKAEAAE' A
#
# COMPACT_ATOMS: atom_id res chain seq x y z
N MET A 1 -14.55 -19.14 1.51
CA MET A 1 -14.98 -18.53 2.78
C MET A 1 -16.06 -17.50 2.48
N SER A 2 -17.32 -17.90 2.57
CA SER A 2 -18.45 -16.97 2.52
C SER A 2 -18.67 -16.37 3.91
N PRO A 3 -19.14 -15.11 4.04
CA PRO A 3 -19.54 -14.55 5.34
C PRO A 3 -20.54 -15.42 6.09
N ASP A 4 -21.42 -16.10 5.36
CA ASP A 4 -22.45 -17.00 5.91
C ASP A 4 -21.85 -18.27 6.55
N GLU A 5 -20.81 -18.80 5.92
CA GLU A 5 -20.07 -19.98 6.38
C GLU A 5 -19.30 -19.68 7.67
N TYR A 6 -18.72 -18.48 7.78
CA TYR A 6 -18.10 -18.00 9.03
C TYR A 6 -19.16 -17.83 10.13
N ARG A 7 -20.31 -17.21 9.82
CA ARG A 7 -21.38 -17.05 10.82
C ARG A 7 -21.91 -18.39 11.32
N SER A 8 -22.08 -19.36 10.43
CA SER A 8 -22.51 -20.72 10.77
C SER A 8 -21.48 -21.45 11.64
N ALA A 9 -20.18 -21.30 11.34
CA ALA A 9 -19.10 -21.93 12.12
C ALA A 9 -19.02 -21.44 13.58
N PHE A 10 -19.43 -20.19 13.84
CA PHE A 10 -19.37 -19.56 15.16
C PHE A 10 -20.75 -19.32 15.80
N GLY A 11 -21.84 -19.81 15.20
CA GLY A 11 -23.20 -19.65 15.73
C GLY A 11 -23.66 -18.19 15.80
N LEU A 12 -23.16 -17.31 14.91
CA LEU A 12 -23.51 -15.90 14.86
C LEU A 12 -24.84 -15.69 14.13
N LYS A 13 -25.64 -14.72 14.59
CA LYS A 13 -26.90 -14.33 13.93
C LYS A 13 -26.61 -13.78 12.52
N ALA A 14 -27.54 -13.99 11.58
CA ALA A 14 -27.42 -13.50 10.20
C ALA A 14 -27.19 -11.98 10.11
N ASP A 15 -27.79 -11.22 11.04
CA ASP A 15 -27.69 -9.76 11.13
C ASP A 15 -26.39 -9.28 11.81
N TYR A 16 -25.53 -10.19 12.25
CA TYR A 16 -24.31 -9.81 12.96
C TYR A 16 -23.29 -9.20 11.99
N PRO A 17 -22.76 -8.00 12.29
CA PRO A 17 -21.75 -7.35 11.46
C PRO A 17 -20.42 -8.10 11.63
N ILE A 18 -19.91 -8.65 10.53
CA ILE A 18 -18.61 -9.35 10.51
C ILE A 18 -17.41 -8.38 10.52
N VAL A 19 -17.69 -7.08 10.38
CA VAL A 19 -16.69 -6.02 10.35
C VAL A 19 -17.22 -4.86 11.17
N ALA A 20 -16.36 -4.22 11.97
CA ALA A 20 -16.75 -3.05 12.75
C ALA A 20 -17.12 -1.86 11.82
N PRO A 21 -18.11 -1.03 12.18
CA PRO A 21 -18.57 0.08 11.33
C PRO A 21 -17.46 1.03 10.87
N ASN A 22 -16.49 1.32 11.75
CA ASN A 22 -15.41 2.27 11.47
C ASN A 22 -14.11 1.59 10.98
N TYR A 23 -14.12 0.27 10.76
CA TYR A 23 -12.91 -0.49 10.39
C TYR A 23 -12.34 -0.02 9.05
N SER A 24 -13.21 0.24 8.08
CA SER A 24 -12.82 0.69 6.74
C SER A 24 -12.11 2.04 6.78
N GLU A 25 -12.56 2.97 7.63
CA GLU A 25 -11.96 4.29 7.78
C GLU A 25 -10.59 4.22 8.43
N GLN A 26 -10.46 3.49 9.54
CA GLN A 26 -9.20 3.31 10.25
C GLN A 26 -8.15 2.60 9.39
N ARG A 27 -8.56 1.54 8.68
CA ARG A 27 -7.68 0.81 7.76
C ARG A 27 -7.22 1.70 6.59
N SER A 28 -8.11 2.55 6.08
CA SER A 28 -7.78 3.50 5.02
C SER A 28 -6.80 4.59 5.50
N ALA A 29 -6.98 5.11 6.71
CA ALA A 29 -6.08 6.09 7.30
C ALA A 29 -4.67 5.50 7.47
N LEU A 30 -4.57 4.28 8.03
CA LEU A 30 -3.32 3.56 8.17
C LEU A 30 -2.65 3.31 6.81
N ALA A 31 -3.39 2.81 5.82
CA ALA A 31 -2.85 2.57 4.48
C ALA A 31 -2.30 3.86 3.83
N LYS A 32 -3.04 4.96 3.93
CA LYS A 32 -2.60 6.27 3.41
C LYS A 32 -1.35 6.77 4.13
N SER A 33 -1.26 6.61 5.45
CA SER A 33 -0.07 6.97 6.23
C SER A 33 1.15 6.12 5.88
N ALA A 34 0.93 4.83 5.59
CA ALA A 34 1.96 3.89 5.15
C ALA A 34 2.31 4.03 3.66
N GLY A 35 1.69 4.97 2.93
CA GLY A 35 1.94 5.20 1.51
C GLY A 35 1.32 4.16 0.55
N LEU A 36 0.48 3.26 1.05
CA LEU A 36 -0.26 2.29 0.24
C LEU A 36 -1.42 3.00 -0.50
N GLY A 37 -1.66 2.63 -1.76
CA GLY A 37 -2.74 3.18 -2.57
C GLY A 37 -2.43 4.53 -3.25
N ARG A 38 -1.20 5.05 -3.09
CA ARG A 38 -0.70 6.14 -3.96
C ARG A 38 -0.38 5.55 -5.32
N LYS A 39 -0.90 6.17 -6.38
CA LYS A 39 -0.45 5.90 -7.74
C LYS A 39 1.01 6.34 -7.81
N PRO A 40 1.96 5.51 -8.29
CA PRO A 40 3.30 6.01 -8.57
C PRO A 40 3.14 7.23 -9.46
N ALA A 41 3.89 8.30 -9.19
CA ALA A 41 3.84 9.51 -10.01
C ALA A 41 3.93 9.06 -11.47
N GLU A 42 2.85 9.32 -12.22
CA GLU A 42 2.88 9.16 -13.66
C GLU A 42 4.02 10.07 -14.11
N PRO A 43 5.08 9.53 -14.76
CA PRO A 43 6.13 10.40 -15.24
C PRO A 43 5.43 11.40 -16.14
N GLU A 44 5.56 12.70 -15.82
CA GLU A 44 5.17 13.75 -16.75
C GLU A 44 5.71 13.34 -18.11
N PRO A 45 4.99 13.58 -19.21
CA PRO A 45 5.55 13.36 -20.52
C PRO A 45 6.71 14.36 -20.70
N VAL A 46 7.89 14.05 -20.16
CA VAL A 46 9.12 14.27 -20.87
C VAL A 46 8.83 13.70 -22.24
N LYS A 47 8.79 14.59 -23.23
CA LYS A 47 8.90 14.22 -24.64
C LYS A 47 9.95 13.10 -24.70
N LYS A 48 9.44 11.88 -24.85
CA LYS A 48 10.09 10.56 -24.76
C LYS A 48 11.53 10.53 -24.21
N ALA A 49 11.70 9.94 -23.04
CA ALA A 49 12.50 8.71 -22.91
C ALA A 49 12.11 7.97 -21.62
N ALA A 50 11.67 6.72 -21.76
CA ALA A 50 11.00 5.90 -20.73
C ALA A 50 11.84 5.64 -19.46
N PRO A 51 11.25 5.60 -18.24
CA PRO A 51 11.96 5.14 -17.06
C PRO A 51 11.56 3.70 -16.67
N LYS A 52 12.53 2.80 -16.76
CA LYS A 52 12.49 1.47 -16.14
C LYS A 52 12.80 1.59 -14.64
N LYS A 53 12.04 0.81 -13.86
CA LYS A 53 12.28 0.34 -12.49
C LYS A 53 13.75 0.40 -12.07
N HIS A 54 14.07 1.05 -10.95
CA HIS A 54 15.24 0.65 -10.17
C HIS A 54 14.92 0.66 -8.68
N ALA A 55 14.33 -0.45 -8.24
CA ALA A 55 14.61 -0.98 -6.93
C ALA A 55 16.12 -1.30 -6.85
N ALA A 56 16.68 -0.97 -5.69
CA ALA A 56 17.81 -1.62 -5.07
C ALA A 56 19.21 -1.45 -5.69
N LYS A 57 20.06 -0.95 -4.78
CA LYS A 57 21.41 -1.43 -4.46
C LYS A 57 22.58 -0.94 -5.30
N LYS A 58 23.51 -0.36 -4.51
CA LYS A 58 24.94 -0.66 -4.47
C LYS A 58 25.80 0.13 -5.45
N ALA A 59 26.44 1.18 -4.94
CA ALA A 59 27.89 1.28 -4.84
C ALA A 59 28.29 2.74 -4.55
N ALA A 60 28.98 2.94 -3.42
CA ALA A 60 29.93 4.05 -3.22
C ALA A 60 30.94 4.10 -4.40
N PRO A 61 31.71 5.18 -4.69
CA PRO A 61 32.63 5.76 -3.71
C PRO A 61 33.15 7.22 -3.96
N LYS A 62 34.02 7.66 -3.02
CA LYS A 62 35.28 8.42 -3.21
C LYS A 62 35.25 9.90 -3.66
N ALA A 63 35.88 10.74 -2.82
CA ALA A 63 37.10 11.55 -3.11
C ALA A 63 36.72 13.02 -3.41
N GLU A 64 37.46 14.09 -3.13
CA GLU A 64 38.85 14.33 -2.75
C GLU A 64 39.01 15.86 -2.53
N ALA A 65 39.81 16.24 -1.52
CA ALA A 65 40.70 17.41 -1.40
C ALA A 65 40.25 18.89 -1.53
N ALA A 66 41.00 19.68 -0.75
CA ALA A 66 41.40 21.08 -0.95
C ALA A 66 40.38 22.18 -0.58
N GLU A 67 40.47 22.67 0.66
CA GLU A 67 41.26 23.88 0.98
C GLU A 67 41.82 23.77 2.41
#